data_AF-A0A1M6MHU4-F1
#
_entry.id   AF-A0A1M6MHU4-F1
#
_cell.length_a   1.000
_cell.length_b   1.000
_cell.length_c   1.000
_cell.angle_alpha   90.00
_cell.angle_beta   90.00
_cell.angle_gamma   90.00
#
_symmetry.space_group_name_H-M   'P 1'
#
loop_
_entity.id
_entity.type
_entity.pdbx_description
1 polymer ?
#
loop_
_entity_poly.entity_id
_entity_poly.type
_entity_poly.pdbx_seq_one_letter_code
_entity_poly.pdbx_strand_id
1 'polypeptide(L)'
;MNKFKKAYIAGALFKQGDINKRLEEGKDLRNLGMDVYNPIEAPCNDKSKLPTAEDIYWGDTKEVLDSDIIVAEIDGMDPGVCSELGITAAWNFAYNHMLKLQEALENNDSETALNMLKELLSKYPKKEIIAHHTDIRLRTSHKYEGDKVPYGVNQYVVGLIEDNGEIVHSWEEAMEKLRIENS
;
A
#
# COMPACT_ATOMS: atom_id res chain seq x y z
N MET A 1 10.01 -28.24 -6.22
CA MET A 1 8.54 -28.27 -6.02
C MET A 1 7.94 -27.21 -6.93
N ASN A 2 6.87 -27.50 -7.68
CA ASN A 2 6.10 -26.43 -8.33
C ASN A 2 5.49 -25.59 -7.20
N LYS A 3 6.05 -24.41 -6.95
CA LYS A 3 5.43 -23.45 -6.03
C LYS A 3 4.14 -22.99 -6.70
N PHE A 4 3.00 -23.18 -6.03
CA PHE A 4 1.75 -22.58 -6.49
C PHE A 4 1.94 -21.07 -6.55
N LYS A 5 1.42 -20.42 -7.60
CA LYS A 5 1.49 -18.96 -7.68
C LYS A 5 0.60 -18.37 -6.58
N LYS A 6 1.16 -17.44 -5.82
CA LYS A 6 0.45 -16.68 -4.80
C LYS A 6 -0.27 -15.50 -5.46
N ALA A 7 -1.59 -15.44 -5.34
CA ALA A 7 -2.41 -14.32 -5.77
C ALA A 7 -2.84 -13.46 -4.58
N TYR A 8 -2.78 -12.15 -4.74
CA TYR A 8 -3.38 -11.16 -3.86
C TYR A 8 -4.62 -10.57 -4.53
N ILE A 9 -5.76 -10.57 -3.83
CA ILE A 9 -6.99 -9.93 -4.33
C ILE A 9 -7.07 -8.50 -3.79
N ALA A 10 -6.97 -7.53 -4.70
CA ALA A 10 -7.17 -6.12 -4.43
C ALA A 10 -8.59 -5.71 -4.85
N GLY A 11 -9.38 -5.18 -3.93
CA GLY A 11 -10.73 -4.74 -4.26
C GLY A 11 -11.41 -4.12 -3.06
N ALA A 12 -12.44 -3.31 -3.30
CA ALA A 12 -13.30 -2.85 -2.22
C ALA A 12 -13.87 -4.06 -1.45
N LEU A 13 -14.18 -3.86 -0.16
CA LEU A 13 -14.69 -4.91 0.73
C LEU A 13 -15.67 -4.37 1.78
N PHE A 14 -16.27 -3.20 1.53
CA PHE A 14 -17.05 -2.47 2.53
C PHE A 14 -18.55 -2.76 2.49
N LYS A 15 -19.10 -3.06 1.31
CA LYS A 15 -20.52 -3.42 1.13
C LYS A 15 -20.68 -4.89 0.80
N GLN A 16 -21.89 -5.42 1.03
CA GLN A 16 -22.18 -6.84 0.82
C GLN A 16 -21.85 -7.34 -0.60
N GLY A 17 -22.10 -6.51 -1.62
CA GLY A 17 -21.76 -6.84 -3.00
C GLY A 17 -20.27 -7.06 -3.19
N ASP A 18 -19.46 -6.18 -2.62
CA ASP A 18 -18.00 -6.27 -2.68
C ASP A 18 -17.51 -7.53 -1.95
N ILE A 19 -17.97 -7.74 -0.71
CA ILE A 19 -17.61 -8.90 0.11
C ILE A 19 -17.93 -10.21 -0.63
N ASN A 20 -19.14 -10.32 -1.19
CA ASN A 20 -19.53 -11.49 -1.96
C ASN A 20 -18.62 -11.70 -3.16
N LYS A 21 -18.27 -10.61 -3.85
CA LYS A 21 -17.40 -10.69 -5.02
C LYS A 21 -15.97 -11.11 -4.67
N ARG A 22 -15.38 -10.56 -3.60
CA ARG A 22 -14.05 -10.97 -3.10
C ARG A 22 -14.01 -12.46 -2.73
N LEU A 23 -15.07 -12.97 -2.11
CA LEU A 23 -15.17 -14.39 -1.76
C LEU A 23 -15.33 -15.29 -3.00
N GLU A 24 -16.11 -14.86 -3.99
CA GLU A 24 -16.26 -15.54 -5.28
C GLU A 24 -14.93 -15.62 -6.03
N GLU A 25 -14.23 -14.50 -6.17
CA GLU A 25 -12.90 -14.41 -6.80
C GLU A 25 -11.89 -15.30 -6.08
N GLY A 26 -11.87 -15.28 -4.75
CA GLY A 26 -11.01 -16.15 -3.95
C GLY A 26 -11.27 -17.64 -4.19
N LYS A 27 -12.53 -18.04 -4.31
CA LYS A 27 -12.89 -19.41 -4.66
C LYS A 27 -12.44 -19.79 -6.07
N ASP A 28 -12.66 -18.92 -7.04
CA ASP A 28 -12.31 -19.18 -8.44
C ASP A 28 -10.79 -19.30 -8.64
N LEU A 29 -10.01 -18.42 -8.02
CA LEU A 29 -8.53 -18.48 -8.07
C LEU A 29 -7.99 -19.75 -7.38
N ARG A 30 -8.59 -20.18 -6.26
CA ARG A 30 -8.22 -21.45 -5.60
C ARG A 30 -8.57 -22.66 -6.46
N ASN A 31 -9.70 -22.64 -7.18
CA ASN A 31 -10.05 -23.70 -8.14
C ASN A 31 -9.07 -23.79 -9.32
N LEU A 32 -8.39 -22.70 -9.66
CA LEU A 32 -7.28 -22.69 -10.61
C LEU A 32 -5.96 -23.22 -10.03
N GLY A 33 -5.95 -23.61 -8.74
CA GLY A 33 -4.77 -24.13 -8.05
C GLY A 33 -3.81 -23.05 -7.56
N MET A 34 -4.27 -21.83 -7.34
CA MET A 34 -3.45 -20.76 -6.77
C MET A 34 -3.46 -20.79 -5.23
N ASP A 35 -2.36 -20.35 -4.64
CA ASP A 35 -2.36 -19.91 -3.24
C ASP A 35 -2.95 -18.49 -3.21
N VAL A 36 -3.95 -18.21 -2.38
CA VAL A 36 -4.73 -16.96 -2.49
C VAL A 36 -4.80 -16.28 -1.14
N TYR A 37 -4.21 -15.08 -1.08
CA TYR A 37 -4.48 -14.11 -0.04
C TYR A 37 -5.65 -13.22 -0.45
N ASN A 38 -6.65 -13.15 0.43
CA ASN A 38 -7.84 -12.35 0.24
C ASN A 38 -8.05 -11.50 1.49
N PRO A 39 -7.91 -10.16 1.41
CA PRO A 39 -7.98 -9.29 2.59
C PRO A 39 -9.23 -9.53 3.44
N ILE A 40 -10.40 -9.78 2.83
CA ILE A 40 -11.66 -10.01 3.58
C ILE A 40 -11.62 -11.25 4.50
N GLU A 41 -10.73 -12.21 4.22
CA GLU A 41 -10.55 -13.43 5.01
C GLU A 41 -9.42 -13.27 6.05
N ALA A 42 -8.74 -12.11 6.10
CA ALA A 42 -7.58 -11.87 6.95
C ALA A 42 -7.93 -11.65 8.44
N PRO A 43 -7.11 -12.13 9.39
CA PRO A 43 -7.37 -11.97 10.83
C PRO A 43 -7.41 -10.52 11.34
N CYS A 44 -6.78 -9.59 10.63
CA CYS A 44 -6.79 -8.16 10.93
C CYS A 44 -8.17 -7.52 10.70
N ASN A 45 -9.03 -8.14 9.89
CA ASN A 45 -10.41 -7.70 9.66
C ASN A 45 -11.38 -8.07 10.80
N ASP A 46 -10.90 -8.73 11.85
CA ASP A 46 -11.65 -8.84 13.11
C ASP A 46 -11.73 -7.47 13.80
N LYS A 47 -12.80 -6.73 13.47
CA LYS A 47 -13.08 -5.38 13.98
C LYS A 47 -13.17 -5.28 15.50
N SER A 48 -13.30 -6.41 16.21
CA SER A 48 -13.24 -6.42 17.68
C SER A 48 -11.86 -6.08 18.23
N LYS A 49 -10.81 -6.20 17.40
CA LYS A 49 -9.42 -5.94 17.78
C LYS A 49 -8.97 -4.50 17.55
N LEU A 50 -9.78 -3.68 16.88
CA LEU A 50 -9.49 -2.27 16.55
C LEU A 50 -8.05 -2.07 16.02
N PRO A 51 -7.70 -2.68 14.87
CA PRO A 51 -6.35 -2.57 14.31
C PRO A 51 -5.99 -1.12 14.03
N THR A 52 -4.72 -0.76 14.22
CA THR A 52 -4.19 0.56 13.87
C THR A 52 -4.02 0.70 12.36
N ALA A 53 -3.82 1.94 11.88
CA ALA A 53 -3.51 2.20 10.47
C ALA A 53 -2.21 1.51 10.02
N GLU A 54 -1.21 1.45 10.91
CA GLU A 54 0.05 0.72 10.70
C GLU A 54 -0.19 -0.80 10.58
N ASP A 55 -1.00 -1.39 11.46
CA ASP A 55 -1.34 -2.83 11.40
C ASP A 55 -2.02 -3.19 10.08
N ILE A 56 -2.95 -2.35 9.62
CA ILE A 56 -3.65 -2.52 8.34
C ILE A 56 -2.66 -2.39 7.19
N TYR A 57 -1.87 -1.32 7.17
CA TYR A 57 -0.92 -1.04 6.10
C TYR A 57 0.10 -2.16 5.92
N TRP A 58 0.81 -2.55 6.98
CA TRP A 58 1.83 -3.59 6.89
C TRP A 58 1.26 -5.00 6.76
N GLY A 59 0.06 -5.24 7.29
CA GLY A 59 -0.67 -6.50 7.10
C GLY A 59 -0.91 -6.79 5.62
N ASP A 60 -1.43 -5.80 4.89
CA ASP A 60 -1.76 -5.97 3.47
C ASP A 60 -0.56 -5.75 2.54
N THR A 61 0.32 -4.77 2.83
CA THR A 61 1.51 -4.47 2.00
C THR A 61 2.44 -5.67 1.90
N LYS A 62 2.65 -6.40 3.00
CA LYS A 62 3.47 -7.61 2.98
C LYS A 62 2.92 -8.66 2.02
N GLU A 63 1.61 -8.83 2.02
CA GLU A 63 0.93 -9.83 1.20
C GLU A 63 0.92 -9.43 -0.28
N VAL A 64 0.83 -8.12 -0.58
CA VAL A 64 1.07 -7.56 -1.92
C VAL A 64 2.49 -7.90 -2.40
N LEU A 65 3.52 -7.59 -1.60
CA LEU A 65 4.93 -7.79 -1.98
C LEU A 65 5.32 -9.28 -2.07
N ASP A 66 4.75 -10.13 -1.24
CA ASP A 66 5.00 -11.57 -1.23
C ASP A 66 4.25 -12.33 -2.34
N SER A 67 3.29 -11.69 -3.01
CA SER A 67 2.48 -12.29 -4.07
C SER A 67 3.20 -12.36 -5.42
N ASP A 68 2.82 -13.35 -6.23
CA ASP A 68 3.29 -13.48 -7.62
C ASP A 68 2.36 -12.73 -8.60
N ILE A 69 1.09 -12.52 -8.23
CA ILE A 69 0.05 -11.90 -9.07
C ILE A 69 -0.88 -11.05 -8.21
N ILE A 70 -1.14 -9.81 -8.64
CA ILE A 70 -2.22 -8.96 -8.12
C ILE A 70 -3.45 -9.10 -9.02
N VAL A 71 -4.59 -9.44 -8.45
CA VAL A 71 -5.90 -9.45 -9.11
C VAL A 71 -6.72 -8.29 -8.55
N ALA A 72 -6.89 -7.23 -9.34
CA ALA A 72 -7.46 -5.97 -8.87
C ALA A 72 -8.80 -5.62 -9.53
N GLU A 73 -9.80 -5.29 -8.70
CA GLU A 73 -11.02 -4.58 -9.13
C GLU A 73 -10.77 -3.07 -9.08
N ILE A 74 -10.81 -2.41 -10.24
CA ILE A 74 -10.56 -0.95 -10.35
C ILE A 74 -11.84 -0.11 -10.41
N ASP A 75 -13.00 -0.76 -10.47
CA ASP A 75 -14.29 -0.07 -10.48
C ASP A 75 -14.55 0.59 -9.11
N GLY A 76 -15.04 1.84 -9.12
CA GLY A 76 -15.32 2.60 -7.89
C GLY A 76 -14.14 3.37 -7.29
N MET A 77 -12.92 3.21 -7.84
CA MET A 77 -11.71 3.96 -7.44
C MET A 77 -11.42 3.89 -5.92
N ASP A 78 -11.41 2.69 -5.35
CA ASP A 78 -11.02 2.53 -3.94
C ASP A 78 -9.58 3.04 -3.72
N PRO A 79 -9.36 4.00 -2.81
CA PRO A 79 -8.02 4.55 -2.57
C PRO A 79 -7.01 3.51 -2.08
N GLY A 80 -7.44 2.50 -1.33
CA GLY A 80 -6.58 1.40 -0.88
C GLY A 80 -6.04 0.61 -2.06
N VAL A 81 -6.94 0.18 -2.96
CA VAL A 81 -6.57 -0.52 -4.20
C VAL A 81 -5.62 0.31 -5.08
N CYS A 82 -5.91 1.60 -5.25
CA CYS A 82 -5.01 2.51 -5.98
C CYS A 82 -3.60 2.54 -5.37
N SER A 83 -3.50 2.59 -4.03
CA SER A 83 -2.23 2.56 -3.31
C SER A 83 -1.50 1.21 -3.45
N GLU A 84 -2.20 0.08 -3.35
CA GLU A 84 -1.64 -1.26 -3.57
C GLU A 84 -1.05 -1.42 -4.98
N LEU A 85 -1.77 -0.95 -6.01
CA LEU A 85 -1.29 -0.94 -7.39
C LEU A 85 -0.10 0.00 -7.58
N GLY A 86 -0.08 1.15 -6.88
CA GLY A 86 1.05 2.07 -6.85
C GLY A 86 2.32 1.42 -6.29
N ILE A 87 2.21 0.73 -5.15
CA ILE A 87 3.30 -0.05 -4.54
C ILE A 87 3.78 -1.14 -5.48
N THR A 88 2.85 -1.89 -6.09
CA THR A 88 3.16 -2.95 -7.05
C THR A 88 3.97 -2.42 -8.23
N ALA A 89 3.55 -1.30 -8.81
CA ALA A 89 4.26 -0.68 -9.94
C ALA A 89 5.65 -0.17 -9.54
N ALA A 90 5.77 0.46 -8.37
CA ALA A 90 7.05 0.94 -7.84
C ALA A 90 8.01 -0.22 -7.54
N TRP A 91 7.50 -1.33 -6.98
CA TRP A 91 8.28 -2.53 -6.75
C TRP A 91 8.77 -3.17 -8.05
N ASN A 92 7.89 -3.33 -9.05
CA ASN A 92 8.29 -3.85 -10.36
C ASN A 92 9.37 -2.99 -11.02
N PHE A 93 9.27 -1.66 -10.90
CA PHE A 93 10.31 -0.75 -11.36
C PHE A 93 11.64 -1.00 -10.64
N ALA A 94 11.64 -1.08 -9.30
CA ALA A 94 12.84 -1.35 -8.52
C ALA A 94 13.43 -2.73 -8.84
N TYR A 95 12.59 -3.76 -8.92
CA TYR A 95 12.98 -5.13 -9.26
C TYR A 95 13.72 -5.22 -10.58
N ASN A 96 13.22 -4.57 -11.63
CA ASN A 96 13.89 -4.53 -12.93
C ASN A 96 15.28 -3.88 -12.89
N HIS A 97 15.50 -2.92 -11.99
CA HIS A 97 16.83 -2.34 -11.79
C HIS A 97 17.73 -3.26 -10.97
N MET A 98 17.18 -3.93 -9.95
CA MET A 98 17.91 -4.92 -9.15
C MET A 98 18.38 -6.10 -10.01
N LEU A 99 17.60 -6.54 -11.00
CA LEU A 99 18.04 -7.58 -11.94
C LEU A 99 19.28 -7.17 -12.74
N LYS A 100 19.36 -5.91 -13.19
CA LYS A 100 20.54 -5.42 -13.91
C LYS A 100 21.76 -5.31 -13.00
N LEU A 101 21.54 -4.89 -11.75
CA LEU A 101 22.60 -4.88 -10.73
C LEU A 101 23.11 -6.30 -10.47
N GLN A 102 22.19 -7.26 -10.32
CA GLN A 102 22.53 -8.67 -10.15
C GLN A 102 23.35 -9.21 -11.32
N GLU A 103 22.93 -8.94 -12.56
CA GLU A 103 23.65 -9.38 -13.77
C GLU A 103 25.09 -8.84 -13.80
N ALA A 104 25.31 -7.56 -13.45
CA ALA A 104 26.66 -7.00 -13.37
C ALA A 104 27.50 -7.70 -12.30
N LEU A 105 26.92 -7.97 -11.12
CA LEU A 105 27.60 -8.67 -10.04
C LEU A 105 27.93 -10.13 -10.39
N GLU A 106 27.02 -10.85 -11.06
CA GLU A 106 27.25 -12.23 -11.53
C GLU A 106 28.38 -12.30 -12.57
N ASN A 107 28.57 -11.23 -13.34
CA ASN A 107 29.70 -11.07 -14.27
C ASN A 107 30.99 -10.58 -13.61
N ASN A 108 31.04 -10.51 -12.27
CA ASN A 108 32.14 -9.94 -11.47
C ASN A 108 32.47 -8.47 -11.79
N ASP A 109 31.52 -7.72 -12.38
CA ASP A 109 31.67 -6.31 -12.69
C ASP A 109 31.06 -5.44 -11.57
N SER A 110 31.74 -5.44 -10.43
CA SER A 110 31.33 -4.67 -9.25
C SER A 110 31.36 -3.16 -9.48
N GLU A 111 32.20 -2.68 -10.41
CA GLU A 111 32.30 -1.25 -10.73
C GLU A 111 31.06 -0.76 -11.47
N THR A 112 30.61 -1.49 -12.50
CA THR A 112 29.36 -1.19 -13.20
C THR A 112 28.17 -1.26 -12.25
N ALA A 113 28.07 -2.31 -11.43
CA ALA A 113 26.99 -2.43 -10.44
C ALA A 113 26.95 -1.21 -9.48
N LEU A 114 28.11 -0.79 -8.98
CA LEU A 114 28.20 0.38 -8.10
C LEU A 114 27.81 1.68 -8.82
N ASN A 115 28.22 1.85 -10.07
CA ASN A 115 27.88 3.03 -10.86
C ASN A 115 26.38 3.11 -11.14
N MET A 116 25.75 1.99 -11.48
CA MET A 116 24.30 1.91 -11.67
C MET A 116 23.53 2.23 -10.38
N LEU A 117 23.98 1.73 -9.23
CA LEU A 117 23.38 2.04 -7.94
C LEU A 117 23.49 3.54 -7.62
N LYS A 118 24.66 4.13 -7.84
CA LYS A 118 24.87 5.58 -7.65
C LYS A 118 23.98 6.41 -8.58
N GLU A 119 23.82 5.99 -9.83
CA GLU A 119 22.91 6.65 -10.77
C GLU A 119 21.47 6.61 -10.25
N LEU A 120 20.99 5.46 -9.77
CA LEU A 120 19.63 5.32 -9.25
C LEU A 120 19.38 6.21 -8.03
N LEU A 121 20.30 6.19 -7.07
CA LEU A 121 20.18 6.98 -5.85
C LEU A 121 20.26 8.50 -6.11
N SER A 122 21.07 8.91 -7.09
CA SER A 122 21.17 10.33 -7.47
C SER A 122 19.97 10.81 -8.30
N LYS A 123 19.42 9.95 -9.17
CA LYS A 123 18.28 10.28 -10.03
C LYS A 123 16.95 10.23 -9.29
N TYR A 124 16.80 9.30 -8.35
CA TYR A 124 15.55 9.05 -7.65
C TYR A 124 15.78 9.12 -6.13
N PRO A 125 15.85 10.34 -5.56
CA PRO A 125 15.99 10.48 -4.11
C PRO A 125 14.75 9.96 -3.38
N LYS A 126 14.95 9.60 -2.11
CA LYS A 126 13.86 9.32 -1.17
C LYS A 126 12.94 10.54 -1.12
N LYS A 127 11.63 10.28 -1.10
CA LYS A 127 10.60 11.33 -1.01
C LYS A 127 10.05 11.29 0.41
N GLU A 128 9.86 12.47 0.96
CA GLU A 128 9.10 12.67 2.19
C GLU A 128 7.66 13.00 1.81
N ILE A 129 6.70 12.44 2.55
CA ILE A 129 5.29 12.72 2.35
C ILE A 129 4.81 13.69 3.43
N ILE A 130 4.29 14.83 2.99
CA ILE A 130 3.54 15.74 3.86
C ILE A 130 2.12 15.81 3.32
N ALA A 131 1.19 15.14 3.98
CA ALA A 131 -0.22 15.13 3.59
C ALA A 131 -1.01 16.10 4.47
N HIS A 132 -1.73 17.04 3.88
CA HIS A 132 -2.63 17.91 4.62
C HIS A 132 -4.07 17.38 4.64
N HIS A 133 -4.62 17.14 5.83
CA HIS A 133 -5.99 16.69 6.03
C HIS A 133 -6.81 17.75 6.77
N THR A 134 -7.51 18.58 5.99
CA THR A 134 -8.15 19.82 6.46
C THR A 134 -9.63 19.68 6.82
N ASP A 135 -10.16 18.45 6.88
CA ASP A 135 -11.56 18.24 7.24
C ASP A 135 -11.80 18.57 8.72
N ILE A 136 -12.50 19.68 8.95
CA ILE A 136 -12.80 20.20 10.29
C ILE A 136 -13.60 19.23 11.16
N ARG A 137 -14.29 18.25 10.55
CA ARG A 137 -15.13 17.26 11.26
C ARG A 137 -14.29 16.22 11.98
N LEU A 138 -13.05 15.97 11.58
CA LEU A 138 -12.19 14.98 12.21
C LEU A 138 -11.93 15.30 13.68
N ARG A 139 -11.73 16.59 14.00
CA ARG A 139 -11.49 17.05 15.38
C ARG A 139 -12.67 16.76 16.30
N THR A 140 -13.87 16.65 15.75
CA THR A 140 -15.09 16.33 16.48
C THR A 140 -15.61 14.92 16.20
N SER A 141 -14.85 14.08 15.47
CA SER A 141 -15.25 12.72 15.09
C SER A 141 -15.63 11.86 16.29
N HIS A 142 -14.89 11.98 17.39
CA HIS A 142 -15.15 11.31 18.67
C HIS A 142 -16.50 11.67 19.32
N LYS A 143 -17.21 12.69 18.80
CA LYS A 143 -18.54 13.11 19.27
C LYS A 143 -19.69 12.50 18.46
N TYR A 144 -19.39 11.88 17.32
CA TYR A 144 -20.38 11.22 16.48
C TYR A 144 -20.46 9.73 16.83
N GLU A 145 -21.65 9.15 16.68
CA GLU A 145 -21.91 7.73 16.94
C GLU A 145 -22.57 7.09 15.73
N GLY A 146 -22.25 5.82 15.48
CA GLY A 146 -22.88 5.00 14.45
C GLY A 146 -22.76 5.58 13.03
N ASP A 147 -23.90 5.70 12.35
CA ASP A 147 -24.03 6.20 10.98
C ASP A 147 -23.75 7.71 10.82
N LYS A 148 -23.56 8.43 11.93
CA LYS A 148 -23.27 9.87 11.94
C LYS A 148 -21.78 10.18 11.86
N VAL A 149 -20.92 9.17 12.02
CA VAL A 149 -19.46 9.34 11.95
C VAL A 149 -19.08 9.79 10.53
N PRO A 150 -18.35 10.92 10.37
CA PRO A 150 -17.97 11.40 9.06
C PRO A 150 -17.06 10.38 8.35
N TYR A 151 -17.21 10.29 7.03
CA TYR A 151 -16.33 9.47 6.21
C TYR A 151 -14.88 9.95 6.33
N GLY A 152 -14.00 9.06 6.80
CA GLY A 152 -12.57 9.32 6.95
C GLY A 152 -11.75 8.84 5.74
N VAL A 153 -10.45 9.08 5.79
CA VAL A 153 -9.50 8.53 4.81
C VAL A 153 -9.34 7.02 5.05
N ASN A 154 -9.17 6.26 3.96
CA ASN A 154 -8.89 4.83 4.03
C ASN A 154 -7.66 4.59 4.92
N GLN A 155 -7.78 3.73 5.93
CA GLN A 155 -6.74 3.54 6.95
C GLN A 155 -5.46 2.91 6.40
N TYR A 156 -5.54 2.13 5.32
CA TYR A 156 -4.35 1.66 4.60
C TYR A 156 -3.54 2.84 4.04
N VAL A 157 -4.23 3.85 3.49
CA VAL A 157 -3.59 5.07 2.96
C VAL A 157 -3.02 5.93 4.09
N VAL A 158 -3.70 6.00 5.23
CA VAL A 158 -3.19 6.69 6.43
C VAL A 158 -1.87 6.03 6.88
N GLY A 159 -1.85 4.71 7.05
CA GLY A 159 -0.65 3.98 7.46
C GLY A 159 0.50 4.13 6.46
N LEU A 160 0.20 4.11 5.15
CA LEU A 160 1.18 4.38 4.10
C LEU A 160 1.84 5.76 4.27
N ILE A 161 1.05 6.79 4.53
CA ILE A 161 1.54 8.16 4.71
C ILE A 161 2.38 8.24 5.98
N GLU A 162 1.88 7.73 7.11
CA GLU A 162 2.56 7.78 8.41
C GLU A 162 3.89 7.00 8.42
N ASP A 163 3.98 5.91 7.65
CA ASP A 163 5.23 5.15 7.48
C ASP A 163 6.28 5.92 6.64
N ASN A 164 5.84 6.84 5.79
CA ASN A 164 6.70 7.55 4.82
C ASN A 164 6.77 9.07 5.03
N GLY A 165 6.20 9.57 6.12
CA GLY A 165 6.08 11.00 6.41
C GLY A 165 5.02 11.29 7.47
N GLU A 166 4.26 12.38 7.30
CA GLU A 166 3.28 12.80 8.30
C GLU A 166 2.00 13.40 7.69
N ILE A 167 0.93 13.35 8.49
CA ILE A 167 -0.33 14.04 8.21
C ILE A 167 -0.42 15.30 9.07
N VAL A 168 -0.58 16.46 8.44
CA VAL A 168 -0.79 17.75 9.09
C VAL A 168 -2.24 18.22 8.91
N HIS A 169 -2.71 19.14 9.75
CA HIS A 169 -4.13 19.51 9.83
C HIS A 169 -4.45 20.91 9.28
N SER A 170 -3.46 21.58 8.70
CA SER A 170 -3.63 22.86 8.02
C SER A 170 -2.61 23.01 6.90
N TRP A 171 -2.87 23.94 5.98
CA TRP A 171 -1.90 24.30 4.94
C TRP A 171 -0.68 25.01 5.54
N GLU A 172 -0.91 25.81 6.58
CA GLU A 172 0.12 26.54 7.30
C GLU A 172 1.13 25.60 7.96
N GLU A 173 0.66 24.52 8.62
CA GLU A 173 1.53 23.48 9.17
C GLU A 173 2.37 22.80 8.08
N ALA A 174 1.77 22.47 6.93
CA ALA A 174 2.50 21.89 5.79
C ALA A 174 3.62 22.81 5.32
N MET A 175 3.34 24.11 5.21
CA MET A 175 4.32 25.12 4.79
C MET A 175 5.42 25.34 5.83
N GLU A 176 5.13 25.22 7.12
CA GLU A 176 6.14 25.32 8.18
C GLU A 176 7.14 24.17 8.09
N LYS A 177 6.66 22.94 7.92
CA LYS A 177 7.52 21.75 7.74
C LYS A 177 8.43 21.87 6.53
N LEU A 178 7.87 22.24 5.37
CA LEU A 178 8.64 22.45 4.14
C LEU A 178 9.71 23.54 4.27
N ARG A 179 9.53 24.54 5.13
CA ARG A 179 10.54 25.59 5.35
C ARG A 179 11.70 25.12 6.22
N ILE A 180 11.43 24.27 7.21
CA ILE A 180 12.46 23.73 8.10
C ILE A 180 13.43 22.84 7.32
N GLU A 181 12.96 22.07 6.36
CA GLU A 181 13.82 21.21 5.52
C GLU A 181 14.75 21.97 4.56
N ASN A 182 14.44 23.24 4.26
CA ASN A 182 15.24 24.08 3.36
C ASN A 182 16.19 25.04 4.10
N SER A 183 16.31 24.93 5.43
CA SER A 183 17.15 25.76 6.29
C SER A 183 18.35 24.98 6.83
#